data_AF-A0A0A1TU23-F1
#
_entry.id   AF-A0A0A1TU23-F1
#
_cell.length_a   1.000
_cell.length_b   1.000
_cell.length_c   1.000
_cell.angle_alpha   90.00
_cell.angle_beta   90.00
_cell.angle_gamma   90.00
#
_symmetry.space_group_name_H-M   'P 1'
#
loop_
_entity.id
_entity.type
_entity.pdbx_description
1 polymer ?
#
loop_
_entity_poly.entity_id
_entity_poly.type
_entity_poly.pdbx_seq_one_letter_code
_entity_poly.pdbx_strand_id
1 'polypeptide(L)'
;MSSLKEREFVLFILNFINPPEKVDCKVSNPGVLVTGNEIKTTVHREFHTATIQDKVKAFAVKITNPGRSALCNAMYVGMTFATTVMPTGQQWVKSGYFMSMYNGNLYSEKVTPNSKSHVYYNKRLSNDDSIVCWFNKDTKEIGFIVNGIQLGAAFTGVTQTDLLPMLVMYEADESFQVSALFKCD
;
A
#
# COMPACT_ATOMS: atom_id res chain seq x y z
N MET A 1 -22.97 3.54 -3.95
CA MET A 1 -22.04 4.59 -3.50
C MET A 1 -22.13 4.65 -1.98
N SER A 2 -21.23 4.00 -1.25
CA SER A 2 -21.05 4.32 0.18
C SER A 2 -19.95 5.37 0.26
N SER A 3 -20.34 6.63 0.36
CA SER A 3 -19.40 7.71 0.58
C SER A 3 -18.66 7.47 1.90
N LEU A 4 -17.34 7.67 1.91
CA LEU A 4 -16.69 8.09 3.16
C LEU A 4 -17.53 9.24 3.70
N LYS A 5 -18.01 9.14 4.94
CA LYS A 5 -18.79 10.24 5.52
C LYS A 5 -17.90 11.48 5.48
N GLU A 6 -18.46 12.67 5.20
CA GLU A 6 -17.67 13.90 4.99
C GLU A 6 -16.61 14.12 6.08
N ARG A 7 -16.92 13.80 7.34
CA ARG A 7 -15.97 13.85 8.46
C ARG A 7 -14.76 12.92 8.28
N GLU A 8 -14.98 11.68 7.83
CA GLU A 8 -13.90 10.71 7.59
C GLU A 8 -13.03 11.14 6.41
N PHE A 9 -13.64 11.72 5.37
CA PHE A 9 -12.91 12.30 4.25
C PHE A 9 -12.09 13.53 4.67
N VAL A 10 -12.65 14.43 5.47
CA VAL A 10 -11.93 15.59 6.01
C VAL A 10 -10.76 15.14 6.89
N LEU A 11 -10.94 14.16 7.77
CA LEU A 11 -9.84 13.60 8.58
C LEU A 11 -8.75 12.97 7.71
N PHE A 12 -9.15 12.27 6.64
CA PHE A 12 -8.22 11.71 5.68
C PHE A 12 -7.39 12.79 4.97
N ILE A 13 -8.02 13.86 4.51
CA ILE A 13 -7.34 15.02 3.90
C ILE A 13 -6.44 15.74 4.92
N LEU A 14 -6.87 15.89 6.17
CA LEU A 14 -6.04 16.52 7.21
C LEU A 14 -4.78 15.71 7.52
N ASN A 15 -4.84 14.37 7.48
CA ASN A 15 -3.65 13.54 7.64
C ASN A 15 -2.65 13.71 6.48
N PHE A 16 -3.12 14.03 5.27
CA PHE A 16 -2.22 14.39 4.17
C PHE A 16 -1.47 15.70 4.41
N ILE A 17 -2.07 16.63 5.15
CA ILE A 17 -1.46 17.92 5.49
C ILE A 17 -0.45 17.75 6.63
N ASN A 18 -0.71 16.82 7.56
CA ASN A 18 0.14 16.51 8.70
C ASN A 18 0.59 15.04 8.65
N PRO A 19 1.58 14.71 7.80
CA PRO A 19 2.07 13.35 7.70
C PRO A 19 2.59 12.86 9.07
N PRO A 20 2.48 11.55 9.37
CA PRO A 20 3.01 11.02 10.62
C PRO A 20 4.51 11.29 10.71
N GLU A 21 5.00 11.74 11.87
CA GLU A 21 6.45 11.94 12.08
C GLU A 21 7.22 10.60 12.10
N LYS A 22 6.54 9.54 12.57
CA LYS A 22 7.08 8.20 12.67
C LYS A 22 6.02 7.14 12.38
N VAL A 23 6.45 6.00 11.84
CA VAL A 23 5.60 4.82 11.66
C VAL A 23 6.24 3.61 12.33
N ASP A 24 5.43 2.81 13.00
CA ASP A 24 5.87 1.52 13.54
C ASP A 24 5.70 0.44 12.47
N CYS A 25 6.81 -0.22 12.15
CA CYS A 25 6.89 -1.18 11.05
C CYS A 25 7.58 -2.46 11.50
N LYS A 26 6.96 -3.58 11.14
CA LYS A 26 7.63 -4.87 11.15
C LYS A 26 8.20 -5.14 9.77
N VAL A 27 9.48 -5.46 9.69
CA VAL A 27 10.20 -5.69 8.42
C VAL A 27 10.58 -7.15 8.25
N SER A 28 10.65 -7.61 6.99
CA SER A 28 11.03 -9.00 6.68
C SER A 28 12.50 -9.33 6.97
N ASN A 29 13.39 -8.33 6.95
CA ASN A 29 14.82 -8.48 7.24
C ASN A 29 15.48 -7.11 7.48
N PRO A 30 16.75 -7.06 7.95
CA PRO A 30 17.47 -5.82 8.23
C PRO A 30 17.80 -4.94 7.00
N GLY A 31 17.62 -5.44 5.78
CA GLY A 31 17.82 -4.69 4.54
C GLY A 31 16.71 -3.69 4.23
N VAL A 32 15.63 -3.68 5.01
CA VAL A 32 14.61 -2.63 4.98
C VAL A 32 14.84 -1.69 6.17
N LEU A 33 15.11 -0.44 5.86
CA LEU A 33 15.33 0.64 6.81
C LEU A 33 14.06 1.46 6.97
N VAL A 34 13.75 1.81 8.22
CA VAL A 34 12.62 2.67 8.57
C VAL A 34 13.16 3.87 9.35
N THR A 35 13.05 5.06 8.77
CA THR A 35 13.57 6.30 9.36
C THR A 35 12.44 7.33 9.40
N GLY A 36 11.91 7.60 10.59
CA GLY A 36 10.71 8.43 10.73
C GLY A 36 9.53 7.79 10.01
N ASN A 37 9.03 8.43 8.95
CA ASN A 37 7.96 7.93 8.10
C ASN A 37 8.44 7.41 6.72
N GLU A 38 9.74 7.40 6.48
CA GLU A 38 10.32 6.86 5.26
C GLU A 38 10.70 5.39 5.46
N ILE A 39 10.36 4.57 4.46
CA ILE A 39 10.65 3.14 4.41
C ILE A 39 11.45 2.90 3.12
N LYS A 40 12.66 2.40 3.26
CA LYS A 40 13.62 2.23 2.17
C LYS A 40 14.22 0.82 2.18
N THR A 41 14.48 0.23 1.02
CA THR A 41 15.32 -0.96 0.91
C THR A 41 16.75 -0.62 0.49
N THR A 42 17.73 -1.31 1.07
CA THR A 42 19.15 -1.25 0.66
C THR A 42 19.57 -2.47 -0.15
N VAL A 43 18.66 -3.44 -0.34
CA VAL A 43 18.96 -4.72 -0.98
C VAL A 43 18.42 -4.72 -2.40
N HIS A 44 19.15 -5.38 -3.30
CA HIS A 44 18.79 -5.52 -4.70
C HIS A 44 18.55 -6.99 -5.04
N ARG A 45 17.49 -7.24 -5.82
CA ARG A 45 17.10 -8.55 -6.36
C ARG A 45 16.47 -9.54 -5.37
N GLU A 46 15.88 -9.03 -4.30
CA GLU A 46 15.16 -9.85 -3.33
C GLU A 46 13.92 -9.10 -2.84
N PHE A 47 12.79 -9.79 -2.76
CA PHE A 47 11.55 -9.20 -2.26
C PHE A 47 11.60 -9.04 -0.75
N HIS A 48 11.29 -7.83 -0.31
CA HIS A 48 11.24 -7.45 1.08
C HIS A 48 9.96 -6.70 1.40
N THR A 49 9.51 -6.83 2.64
CA THR A 49 8.25 -6.26 3.09
C THR A 49 8.42 -5.42 4.34
N ALA A 50 7.65 -4.34 4.41
CA ALA A 50 7.42 -3.56 5.62
C ALA A 50 5.91 -3.53 5.88
N THR A 51 5.49 -3.99 7.05
CA THR A 51 4.10 -3.96 7.50
C THR A 51 3.94 -2.90 8.57
N ILE A 52 3.11 -1.89 8.29
CA ILE A 52 2.78 -0.84 9.24
C ILE A 52 1.83 -1.44 10.29
N GLN A 53 2.13 -1.29 11.57
CA GLN A 53 1.40 -1.99 12.64
C GLN A 53 0.06 -1.32 13.02
N ASP A 54 -0.24 -0.14 12.48
CA ASP A 54 -1.52 0.53 12.67
C ASP A 54 -2.64 -0.13 11.86
N LYS A 55 -3.74 -0.48 12.54
CA LYS A 55 -4.99 -0.89 11.87
C LYS A 55 -5.67 0.34 11.26
N VAL A 56 -5.83 0.35 9.94
CA VAL A 56 -6.36 1.50 9.20
C VAL A 56 -7.53 1.14 8.29
N LYS A 57 -8.42 2.11 8.08
CA LYS A 57 -9.40 2.12 6.98
C LYS A 57 -8.74 2.56 5.67
N ALA A 58 -7.72 3.42 5.74
CA ALA A 58 -6.92 3.82 4.58
C ALA A 58 -5.52 4.27 5.01
N PHE A 59 -4.55 4.14 4.12
CA PHE A 59 -3.24 4.77 4.26
C PHE A 59 -2.79 5.37 2.94
N ALA A 60 -1.94 6.38 3.03
CA ALA A 60 -1.31 7.00 1.88
C ALA A 60 0.20 6.86 1.94
N VAL A 61 0.79 6.63 0.78
CA VAL A 61 2.23 6.70 0.58
C VAL A 61 2.56 7.56 -0.62
N LYS A 62 3.76 8.12 -0.58
CA LYS A 62 4.39 8.81 -1.69
C LYS A 62 5.60 8.01 -2.13
N ILE A 63 5.82 7.85 -3.43
CA ILE A 63 7.05 7.25 -3.96
C ILE A 63 8.15 8.30 -3.80
N THR A 64 9.15 8.04 -2.97
CA THR A 64 10.30 8.95 -2.79
C THR A 64 11.48 8.58 -3.67
N ASN A 65 11.59 7.29 -4.04
CA ASN A 65 12.55 6.83 -5.04
C ASN A 65 12.04 5.54 -5.72
N PRO A 66 11.95 5.47 -7.06
CA PRO A 66 11.55 4.29 -7.82
C PRO A 66 12.60 3.17 -7.87
N GLY A 67 13.75 3.36 -7.22
CA GLY A 67 14.87 2.42 -7.27
C GLY A 67 15.75 2.59 -8.51
N ARG A 68 16.74 1.70 -8.63
CA ARG A 68 17.79 1.76 -9.67
C ARG A 68 17.25 1.70 -11.11
N SER A 69 16.15 0.99 -11.35
CA SER A 69 15.52 0.93 -12.66
C SER A 69 14.82 2.22 -13.08
N ALA A 70 14.59 3.14 -12.12
CA ALA A 70 13.75 4.32 -12.28
C ALA A 70 12.29 4.03 -12.69
N LEU A 71 11.84 2.78 -12.59
CA LEU A 71 10.57 2.30 -13.13
C LEU A 71 9.55 1.92 -12.05
N CYS A 72 9.88 2.04 -10.76
CA CYS A 72 9.11 1.42 -9.67
C CYS A 72 8.96 -0.09 -9.89
N ASN A 73 10.00 -0.72 -10.44
CA ASN A 73 9.98 -2.11 -10.83
C ASN A 73 9.82 -2.99 -9.60
N ALA A 74 8.80 -3.86 -9.58
CA ALA A 74 8.58 -4.77 -8.46
C ALA A 74 8.40 -4.07 -7.08
N MET A 75 7.91 -2.82 -7.09
CA MET A 75 7.37 -2.11 -5.93
C MET A 75 5.86 -2.36 -5.82
N TYR A 76 5.34 -2.62 -4.62
CA TYR A 76 3.91 -2.86 -4.40
C TYR A 76 3.39 -2.17 -3.14
N VAL A 77 2.14 -1.75 -3.21
CA VAL A 77 1.38 -1.14 -2.11
C VAL A 77 0.10 -1.94 -1.90
N GLY A 78 -0.25 -2.24 -0.66
CA GLY A 78 -1.46 -2.99 -0.40
C GLY A 78 -1.76 -3.24 1.07
N MET A 79 -2.66 -4.20 1.29
CA MET A 79 -3.07 -4.67 2.61
C MET A 79 -2.67 -6.13 2.77
N THR A 80 -2.13 -6.49 3.93
CA THR A 80 -1.76 -7.86 4.30
C THR A 80 -2.63 -8.37 5.44
N PHE A 81 -2.74 -9.69 5.60
CA PHE A 81 -3.30 -10.32 6.79
C PHE A 81 -2.38 -10.07 8.00
N ALA A 82 -2.96 -9.76 9.15
CA ALA A 82 -2.20 -9.71 10.39
C ALA A 82 -1.53 -11.07 10.65
N THR A 83 -0.19 -11.11 10.63
CA THR A 83 0.60 -12.33 10.80
C THR A 83 1.76 -12.12 11.79
N THR A 84 2.07 -13.16 12.55
CA THR A 84 3.24 -13.17 13.45
C THR A 84 4.55 -13.42 12.71
N VAL A 85 4.51 -13.94 11.48
CA VAL A 85 5.69 -14.19 10.65
C VAL A 85 5.60 -13.34 9.39
N MET A 86 6.63 -12.53 9.13
CA MET A 86 6.70 -11.70 7.93
C MET A 86 6.95 -12.56 6.70
N PRO A 87 6.27 -12.31 5.57
CA PRO A 87 6.54 -13.02 4.34
C PRO A 87 7.95 -12.69 3.83
N THR A 88 8.67 -13.71 3.37
CA THR A 88 9.97 -13.59 2.71
C THR A 88 9.87 -13.98 1.25
N GLY A 89 10.71 -13.39 0.39
CA GLY A 89 10.65 -13.61 -1.05
C GLY A 89 9.26 -13.29 -1.61
N GLN A 90 8.74 -14.10 -2.52
CA GLN A 90 7.43 -13.87 -3.14
C GLN A 90 6.23 -14.28 -2.27
N GLN A 91 6.43 -14.75 -1.03
CA GLN A 91 5.32 -15.22 -0.19
C GLN A 91 4.28 -14.13 0.12
N TRP A 92 4.65 -12.86 -0.02
CA TRP A 92 3.75 -11.73 0.23
C TRP A 92 2.47 -11.81 -0.61
N VAL A 93 2.52 -12.32 -1.84
CA VAL A 93 1.34 -12.44 -2.72
C VAL A 93 0.25 -13.34 -2.14
N LYS A 94 0.62 -14.28 -1.28
CA LYS A 94 -0.29 -15.20 -0.59
C LYS A 94 -0.97 -14.58 0.63
N SER A 95 -0.42 -13.46 1.08
CA SER A 95 -0.71 -12.87 2.39
C SER A 95 -1.54 -11.59 2.30
N GLY A 96 -2.08 -11.22 1.13
CA GLY A 96 -2.78 -9.95 1.02
C GLY A 96 -3.27 -9.60 -0.38
N TYR A 97 -3.43 -8.30 -0.58
CA TYR A 97 -4.01 -7.66 -1.75
C TYR A 97 -3.16 -6.45 -2.12
N PHE A 98 -2.55 -6.47 -3.30
CA PHE A 98 -1.50 -5.52 -3.66
C PHE A 98 -1.69 -4.97 -5.06
N MET A 99 -1.29 -3.72 -5.25
CA MET A 99 -1.14 -3.10 -6.55
C MET A 99 0.35 -2.90 -6.84
N SER A 100 0.77 -3.26 -8.05
CA SER A 100 2.10 -2.99 -8.60
C SER A 100 2.22 -1.50 -8.93
N MET A 101 3.31 -0.87 -8.49
CA MET A 101 3.62 0.51 -8.85
C MET A 101 4.17 0.62 -10.28
N TYR A 102 4.65 -0.47 -10.87
CA TYR A 102 5.18 -0.46 -12.23
C TYR A 102 4.08 -0.21 -13.28
N ASN A 103 2.91 -0.83 -13.10
CA ASN A 103 1.87 -0.89 -14.13
C ASN A 103 0.44 -0.94 -13.60
N GLY A 104 0.23 -0.79 -12.29
CA GLY A 104 -1.10 -0.87 -11.67
C GLY A 104 -1.69 -2.28 -11.63
N ASN A 105 -0.96 -3.32 -12.06
CA ASN A 105 -1.45 -4.69 -11.98
C ASN A 105 -1.74 -5.08 -10.53
N LEU A 106 -2.78 -5.87 -10.35
CA LEU A 106 -3.27 -6.29 -9.05
C LEU A 106 -2.83 -7.73 -8.75
N TYR A 107 -2.45 -7.98 -7.50
CA TYR A 107 -1.86 -9.23 -7.04
C TYR A 107 -2.54 -9.70 -5.75
N SER A 108 -3.06 -10.93 -5.78
CA SER A 108 -3.53 -11.69 -4.62
C SER A 108 -3.71 -13.15 -5.02
N GLU A 109 -3.41 -14.09 -4.12
CA GLU A 109 -3.81 -15.49 -4.30
C GLU A 109 -5.19 -15.82 -3.71
N LYS A 110 -5.84 -14.89 -3.00
CA LYS A 110 -7.13 -15.16 -2.33
C LYS A 110 -8.34 -14.83 -3.17
N VAL A 111 -8.24 -13.78 -3.98
CA VAL A 111 -9.34 -13.29 -4.81
C VAL A 111 -8.76 -13.00 -6.18
N THR A 112 -9.45 -13.41 -7.23
CA THR A 112 -9.11 -12.99 -8.58
C THR A 112 -9.20 -11.47 -8.64
N PRO A 113 -8.08 -10.76 -8.87
CA PRO A 113 -8.09 -9.31 -8.91
C PRO A 113 -9.00 -8.79 -10.03
N ASN A 114 -9.31 -7.49 -10.00
CA ASN A 114 -9.97 -6.74 -11.07
C ASN A 114 -11.50 -6.87 -11.06
N SER A 115 -12.16 -6.27 -10.06
CA SER A 115 -13.61 -6.12 -10.10
C SER A 115 -14.04 -5.33 -11.35
N LYS A 116 -15.27 -5.55 -11.81
CA LYS A 116 -15.81 -4.90 -13.03
C LYS A 116 -15.77 -3.36 -13.01
N SER A 117 -15.67 -2.77 -11.82
CA SER A 117 -15.58 -1.33 -11.57
C SER A 117 -14.14 -0.80 -11.48
N HIS A 118 -13.12 -1.66 -11.53
CA HIS A 118 -11.73 -1.22 -11.45
C HIS A 118 -11.28 -0.60 -12.76
N VAL A 119 -10.63 0.56 -12.67
CA VAL A 119 -10.00 1.22 -13.81
C VAL A 119 -8.50 1.25 -13.57
N TYR A 120 -7.72 0.76 -14.54
CA TYR A 120 -6.27 0.80 -14.45
C TYR A 120 -5.75 2.23 -14.58
N TYR A 121 -4.78 2.58 -13.76
CA TYR A 121 -4.04 3.82 -13.92
C TYR A 121 -3.17 3.73 -15.19
N ASN A 122 -3.45 4.59 -16.17
CA ASN A 122 -2.85 4.52 -17.50
C ASN A 122 -1.60 5.40 -17.68
N LYS A 123 -1.00 5.84 -16.58
CA LYS A 123 0.24 6.61 -16.56
C LYS A 123 1.30 5.85 -15.78
N ARG A 124 2.55 6.01 -16.20
CA ARG A 124 3.70 5.50 -15.46
C ARG A 124 3.81 6.23 -14.12
N LEU A 125 4.01 5.47 -13.04
CA LEU A 125 4.33 6.02 -11.73
C LEU A 125 5.83 6.30 -11.61
N SER A 126 6.14 7.31 -10.82
CA SER A 126 7.46 7.92 -10.68
C SER A 126 7.60 8.59 -9.30
N ASN A 127 8.73 9.26 -9.11
CA ASN A 127 8.94 10.11 -7.94
C ASN A 127 7.78 11.07 -7.74
N ASP A 128 7.46 11.26 -6.47
CA ASP A 128 6.43 12.14 -5.96
C ASP A 128 4.98 11.74 -6.19
N ASP A 129 4.72 10.66 -6.93
CA ASP A 129 3.37 10.14 -7.09
C ASP A 129 2.82 9.62 -5.75
N SER A 130 1.55 9.96 -5.49
CA SER A 130 0.85 9.62 -4.26
C SER A 130 -0.15 8.50 -4.51
N ILE A 131 -0.14 7.52 -3.63
CA ILE A 131 -1.00 6.35 -3.69
C ILE A 131 -1.72 6.22 -2.35
N VAL A 132 -3.04 6.12 -2.42
CA VAL A 132 -3.89 5.73 -1.29
C VAL A 132 -4.36 4.32 -1.51
N CYS A 133 -4.24 3.48 -0.48
CA CYS A 133 -4.93 2.21 -0.41
C CYS A 133 -6.00 2.29 0.67
N TRP A 134 -7.25 1.98 0.31
CA TRP A 134 -8.39 2.01 1.22
C TRP A 134 -9.03 0.63 1.33
N PHE A 135 -9.61 0.35 2.49
CA PHE A 135 -10.37 -0.86 2.78
C PHE A 135 -11.72 -0.50 3.41
N ASN A 136 -12.80 -0.95 2.80
CA ASN A 136 -14.15 -0.83 3.31
C ASN A 136 -14.61 -2.20 3.84
N LYS A 137 -14.78 -2.31 5.16
CA LYS A 137 -15.22 -3.53 5.85
C LYS A 137 -16.67 -3.89 5.54
N ASP A 138 -17.53 -2.90 5.34
CA ASP A 138 -18.96 -3.10 5.12
C ASP A 138 -19.23 -3.63 3.71
N THR A 139 -18.60 -3.03 2.71
CA THR A 139 -18.71 -3.48 1.30
C THR A 139 -17.75 -4.60 0.94
N LYS A 140 -16.78 -4.92 1.82
CA LYS A 140 -15.74 -5.94 1.63
C LYS A 140 -14.89 -5.65 0.40
N GLU A 141 -14.45 -4.39 0.28
CA GLU A 141 -13.74 -3.87 -0.89
C GLU A 141 -12.42 -3.24 -0.50
N ILE A 142 -11.40 -3.48 -1.30
CA ILE A 142 -10.14 -2.74 -1.29
C ILE A 142 -10.01 -2.01 -2.61
N GLY A 143 -9.57 -0.77 -2.60
CA GLY A 143 -9.27 -0.02 -3.81
C GLY A 143 -8.14 0.98 -3.62
N PHE A 144 -7.86 1.70 -4.70
CA PHE A 144 -6.71 2.59 -4.78
C PHE A 144 -7.08 3.94 -5.37
N ILE A 145 -6.48 5.01 -4.83
CA ILE A 145 -6.51 6.35 -5.42
C ILE A 145 -5.07 6.69 -5.78
N VAL A 146 -4.84 7.11 -7.02
CA VAL A 146 -3.51 7.46 -7.51
C VAL A 146 -3.53 8.91 -8.00
N ASN A 147 -2.73 9.78 -7.39
CA ASN A 147 -2.69 11.22 -7.69
C ASN A 147 -4.09 11.86 -7.72
N GLY A 148 -4.92 11.51 -6.73
CA GLY A 148 -6.31 12.00 -6.62
C GLY A 148 -7.32 11.31 -7.54
N ILE A 149 -6.89 10.42 -8.45
CA ILE A 149 -7.79 9.68 -9.35
C ILE A 149 -8.21 8.37 -8.66
N GLN A 150 -9.49 8.25 -8.34
CA GLN A 150 -10.08 7.03 -7.77
C GLN A 150 -10.20 5.94 -8.84
N LEU A 151 -9.57 4.79 -8.61
CA LEU A 151 -9.53 3.66 -9.53
C LEU A 151 -10.69 2.67 -9.32
N GLY A 152 -11.59 2.98 -8.39
CA GLY A 152 -12.68 2.08 -7.97
C GLY A 152 -12.19 0.97 -7.05
N ALA A 153 -13.08 0.04 -6.73
CA ALA A 153 -12.69 -1.19 -6.03
C ALA A 153 -11.73 -1.97 -6.95
N ALA A 154 -10.64 -2.47 -6.39
CA ALA A 154 -9.65 -3.34 -7.05
C ALA A 154 -9.88 -4.80 -6.68
N PHE A 155 -10.27 -5.04 -5.42
CA PHE A 155 -10.61 -6.34 -4.89
C PHE A 155 -11.99 -6.26 -4.21
N THR A 156 -12.88 -7.20 -4.54
CA THR A 156 -14.24 -7.30 -3.97
C THR A 156 -14.43 -8.65 -3.29
N GLY A 157 -15.30 -8.72 -2.28
CA GLY A 157 -15.53 -9.96 -1.55
C GLY A 157 -14.39 -10.31 -0.59
N VAL A 158 -13.66 -9.30 -0.11
CA VAL A 158 -12.61 -9.44 0.90
C VAL A 158 -13.22 -9.91 2.21
N THR A 159 -12.97 -11.16 2.59
CA THR A 159 -13.53 -11.76 3.81
C THR A 159 -12.64 -11.59 5.03
N GLN A 160 -11.35 -11.30 4.83
CA GLN A 160 -10.41 -11.02 5.91
C GLN A 160 -10.68 -9.64 6.49
N THR A 161 -10.85 -9.57 7.81
CA THR A 161 -11.24 -8.35 8.53
C THR A 161 -10.08 -7.70 9.28
N ASP A 162 -9.02 -8.46 9.55
CA ASP A 162 -7.81 -7.97 10.22
C ASP A 162 -6.68 -7.79 9.22
N LEU A 163 -6.70 -6.61 8.60
CA LEU A 163 -5.74 -6.21 7.58
C LEU A 163 -4.83 -5.09 8.09
N LEU A 164 -3.57 -5.15 7.69
CA LEU A 164 -2.55 -4.14 7.97
C LEU A 164 -1.95 -3.61 6.66
N PRO A 165 -1.55 -2.34 6.59
CA PRO A 165 -0.81 -1.83 5.44
C PRO A 165 0.51 -2.59 5.24
N MET A 166 0.84 -2.89 3.99
CA MET A 166 2.13 -3.45 3.63
C MET A 166 2.69 -2.80 2.37
N LEU A 167 3.99 -2.54 2.43
CA LEU A 167 4.82 -2.13 1.30
C LEU A 167 5.76 -3.26 0.94
N VAL A 168 5.93 -3.49 -0.35
CA VAL A 168 6.84 -4.49 -0.91
C VAL A 168 7.83 -3.79 -1.83
N MET A 169 9.10 -4.12 -1.67
CA MET A 169 10.21 -3.57 -2.46
C MET A 169 11.15 -4.70 -2.89
N TYR A 170 11.95 -4.46 -3.93
CA TYR A 170 12.81 -5.45 -4.59
C TYR A 170 14.19 -4.91 -4.99
N GLU A 171 14.26 -3.67 -5.46
CA GLU A 171 15.51 -3.04 -5.89
C GLU A 171 16.10 -2.13 -4.83
N ALA A 172 17.43 -2.07 -4.75
CA ALA A 172 18.09 -1.13 -3.85
C ALA A 172 17.66 0.31 -4.16
N ASP A 173 17.55 1.09 -3.10
CA ASP A 173 17.15 2.49 -3.12
C ASP A 173 15.67 2.77 -3.37
N GLU A 174 14.85 1.76 -3.63
CA GLU A 174 13.39 1.95 -3.61
C GLU A 174 12.95 2.45 -2.24
N SER A 175 12.10 3.47 -2.25
CA SER A 175 11.58 4.04 -1.02
C SER A 175 10.19 4.64 -1.18
N PHE A 176 9.47 4.57 -0.06
CA PHE A 176 8.17 5.18 0.14
C PHE A 176 8.23 6.07 1.38
N GLN A 177 7.49 7.17 1.34
CA GLN A 177 7.13 7.93 2.52
C GLN A 177 5.67 7.68 2.88
N VAL A 178 5.39 7.30 4.12
CA VAL A 178 4.02 7.21 4.63
C VAL A 178 3.51 8.62 4.91
N SER A 179 2.55 9.06 4.10
CA SER A 179 2.01 10.42 4.14
C SER A 179 0.73 10.55 4.95
N ALA A 180 -0.02 9.46 5.17
CA ALA A 180 -1.21 9.48 6.02
C ALA A 180 -1.58 8.09 6.54
N LEU A 181 -2.15 8.03 7.75
CA LEU A 181 -2.73 6.82 8.35
C LEU A 181 -4.13 7.15 8.88
N PHE A 182 -5.17 6.57 8.28
CA PHE A 182 -6.55 6.75 8.73
C PHE A 182 -6.99 5.53 9.54
N LYS A 183 -6.77 5.61 10.85
CA LYS A 183 -6.94 4.49 11.78
C LYS A 183 -8.40 4.04 11.89
N CYS A 184 -8.60 2.77 12.21
CA CYS A 184 -9.91 2.30 12.66
C CYS A 184 -10.22 2.92 14.03
N ASP A 185 -11.50 3.22 14.27
CA ASP A 185 -12.01 3.59 15.59
C ASP A 185 -11.98 2.41 16.56
#